data_AF-A0A2G6S9L7-F1
#
_entry.id   AF-A0A2G6S9L7-F1
#
_cell.length_a   1.000
_cell.length_b   1.000
_cell.length_c   1.000
_cell.angle_alpha   90.00
_cell.angle_beta   90.00
_cell.angle_gamma   90.00
#
_symmetry.space_group_name_H-M   'P 1'
#
loop_
_entity.id
_entity.type
_entity.pdbx_description
1 polymer ?
#
loop_
_entity_poly.entity_id
_entity_poly.type
_entity_poly.pdbx_seq_one_letter_code
_entity_poly.pdbx_strand_id
1 'polypeptide(L)'
;MVTAPAPSHPSHAAAGRPAQFWLMKSEPDECSIDDALAAPKATVPWTGVRNYQARNFMRDAMQVGDGVLFYHSSCPEPGIAGLARVASGTRPDPTQFDPTSPYHDPKSPADNPRWLLLDVQALRKTRLISLAELRAHPALAEMRVLQKGSRLSITPVEASEWGYITEVLMQGD
;
A
#
# COMPACT_ATOMS: atom_id res chain seq x y z
N MET A 1 36.21 10.38 -49.36
CA MET A 1 35.42 9.28 -48.79
C MET A 1 34.88 9.76 -47.46
N VAL A 2 33.62 10.19 -47.41
CA VAL A 2 32.95 10.60 -46.16
C VAL A 2 31.91 9.55 -45.86
N THR A 3 32.15 8.78 -44.81
CA THR A 3 31.31 7.68 -44.34
C THR A 3 30.00 8.25 -43.78
N ALA A 4 28.86 7.74 -44.24
CA ALA A 4 27.55 8.08 -43.67
C ALA A 4 27.41 7.54 -42.24
N PRO A 5 26.69 8.22 -41.33
CA PRO A 5 26.42 7.68 -40.00
C PRO A 5 25.36 6.56 -40.10
N ALA A 6 25.58 5.48 -39.36
CA ALA A 6 24.63 4.38 -39.23
C ALA A 6 23.33 4.84 -38.53
N PRO A 7 22.17 4.24 -38.85
CA PRO A 7 20.92 4.59 -38.19
C PRO A 7 20.99 4.20 -36.70
N SER A 8 20.71 5.19 -35.85
CA SER A 8 20.46 4.98 -34.43
C SER A 8 19.25 4.08 -34.25
N HIS A 9 19.46 2.93 -33.60
CA HIS A 9 18.36 2.06 -33.19
C HIS A 9 17.46 2.82 -32.20
N PRO A 10 16.13 2.68 -32.27
CA PRO A 10 15.27 3.23 -31.23
C PRO A 10 15.63 2.56 -29.91
N SER A 11 15.97 3.40 -28.91
CA SER A 11 16.04 2.99 -27.52
C SER A 11 14.70 2.37 -27.14
N HIS A 12 14.68 1.07 -26.86
CA HIS A 12 13.54 0.44 -26.23
C HIS A 12 13.33 1.11 -24.87
N ALA A 13 12.37 2.03 -24.80
CA ALA A 13 11.79 2.47 -23.55
C ALA A 13 11.36 1.20 -22.79
N ALA A 14 11.82 1.06 -21.55
CA ALA A 14 11.49 -0.07 -20.71
C ALA A 14 9.96 -0.23 -20.68
N ALA A 15 9.45 -1.35 -21.19
CA ALA A 15 8.05 -1.71 -21.06
C ALA A 15 7.74 -1.73 -19.55
N GLY A 16 6.90 -0.80 -19.10
CA GLY A 16 6.53 -0.70 -17.69
C GLY A 16 5.94 -2.02 -17.21
N ARG A 17 6.32 -2.44 -16.00
CA ARG A 17 5.73 -3.64 -15.39
C ARG A 17 4.21 -3.48 -15.26
N PRO A 18 3.43 -4.58 -15.25
CA PRO A 18 2.00 -4.51 -15.00
C PRO A 18 1.68 -3.78 -13.69
N ALA A 19 0.56 -3.05 -13.67
CA ALA A 19 0.10 -2.36 -12.48
C ALA A 19 -0.12 -3.34 -11.32
N GLN A 20 0.45 -3.02 -10.16
CA GLN A 20 0.28 -3.82 -8.94
C GLN A 20 -0.63 -3.09 -7.96
N PHE A 21 -1.38 -3.87 -7.19
CA PHE A 21 -2.35 -3.37 -6.23
C PHE A 21 -2.14 -3.98 -4.86
N TRP A 22 -2.45 -3.19 -3.84
CA TRP A 22 -2.19 -3.52 -2.45
C TRP A 22 -3.37 -3.12 -1.58
N LEU A 23 -3.55 -3.86 -0.49
CA LEU A 23 -4.38 -3.44 0.64
C LEU A 23 -3.45 -3.14 1.80
N MET A 24 -3.57 -1.94 2.35
CA MET A 24 -2.74 -1.47 3.46
C MET A 24 -3.64 -1.04 4.62
N LYS A 25 -3.44 -1.66 5.78
CA LYS A 25 -4.24 -1.44 6.98
C LYS A 25 -3.67 -0.30 7.81
N SER A 26 -4.55 0.57 8.28
CA SER A 26 -4.26 1.61 9.26
C SER A 26 -5.41 1.67 10.26
N GLU A 27 -5.10 1.90 11.53
CA GLU A 27 -6.13 2.14 12.55
C GLU A 27 -6.59 3.61 12.40
N PRO A 28 -7.92 3.87 12.27
CA PRO A 28 -8.39 5.23 12.00
C PRO A 28 -8.09 6.22 13.13
N ASP A 29 -7.87 5.74 14.36
CA ASP A 29 -7.45 6.57 15.49
C ASP A 29 -5.96 6.98 15.41
N GLU A 30 -5.14 6.25 14.64
CA GLU A 30 -3.74 6.62 14.37
C GLU A 30 -3.61 7.46 13.08
N CYS A 31 -4.23 7.00 11.98
CA CYS A 31 -4.28 7.71 10.71
C CYS A 31 -5.47 7.23 9.86
N SER A 32 -6.59 7.96 9.92
CA SER A 32 -7.71 7.71 9.02
C SER A 32 -7.38 8.14 7.57
N ILE A 33 -8.30 7.83 6.65
CA ILE A 33 -8.19 8.32 5.27
C ILE A 33 -8.37 9.85 5.22
N ASP A 34 -9.18 10.41 6.11
CA ASP A 34 -9.39 11.86 6.20
C ASP A 34 -8.12 12.56 6.69
N ASP A 35 -7.43 11.98 7.68
CA ASP A 35 -6.13 12.49 8.15
C ASP A 35 -5.09 12.45 7.04
N ALA A 36 -5.03 11.34 6.30
CA ALA A 36 -4.11 11.20 5.17
C ALA A 36 -4.41 12.20 4.04
N LEU A 37 -5.68 12.49 3.76
CA LEU A 37 -6.09 13.51 2.79
C LEU A 37 -5.77 14.93 3.25
N ALA A 38 -5.88 15.19 4.56
CA ALA A 38 -5.57 16.49 5.15
C ALA A 38 -4.06 16.75 5.31
N ALA A 39 -3.23 15.70 5.30
CA ALA A 39 -1.79 15.81 5.37
C ALA A 39 -1.20 16.61 4.18
N PRO A 40 0.00 17.22 4.32
CA PRO A 40 0.66 17.89 3.21
C PRO A 40 0.76 17.01 1.96
N LYS A 41 0.25 17.51 0.82
CA LYS A 41 0.16 16.77 -0.46
C LYS A 41 -0.64 15.46 -0.37
N ALA A 42 -1.53 15.34 0.61
CA ALA A 42 -2.28 14.13 0.94
C ALA A 42 -1.38 12.90 1.13
N THR A 43 -0.16 13.08 1.64
CA THR A 43 0.86 12.03 1.71
C THR A 43 1.32 11.81 3.15
N VAL A 44 1.33 10.55 3.57
CA VAL A 44 1.74 10.12 4.91
C VAL A 44 2.84 9.06 4.85
N PRO A 45 3.82 9.07 5.78
CA PRO A 45 4.75 7.96 5.92
C PRO A 45 4.03 6.74 6.50
N TRP A 46 4.15 5.58 5.87
CA TRP A 46 3.52 4.35 6.34
C TRP A 46 4.35 3.64 7.42
N THR A 47 4.41 4.27 8.60
CA THR A 47 5.22 3.84 9.76
C THR A 47 4.67 2.58 10.42
N GLY A 48 5.47 1.94 11.29
CA GLY A 48 4.97 0.96 12.26
C GLY A 48 4.82 -0.47 11.73
N VAL A 49 5.23 -0.76 10.48
CA VAL A 49 5.23 -2.14 9.97
C VAL A 49 6.29 -2.97 10.70
N ARG A 50 5.85 -3.94 11.50
CA ARG A 50 6.71 -4.86 12.29
C ARG A 50 6.53 -6.34 11.95
N ASN A 51 5.99 -6.62 10.76
CA ASN A 51 5.91 -7.96 10.20
C ASN A 51 6.88 -8.11 9.03
N TYR A 52 7.74 -9.13 9.06
CA TYR A 52 8.76 -9.34 8.03
C TYR A 52 8.18 -9.53 6.62
N GLN A 53 7.06 -10.24 6.48
CA GLN A 53 6.44 -10.45 5.17
C GLN A 53 5.84 -9.15 4.63
N ALA A 54 5.13 -8.39 5.47
CA ALA A 54 4.60 -7.08 5.09
C ALA A 54 5.72 -6.11 4.69
N ARG A 55 6.82 -6.07 5.45
CA ARG A 55 8.02 -5.29 5.12
C ARG A 55 8.62 -5.73 3.77
N ASN A 56 8.74 -7.03 3.54
CA ASN A 56 9.31 -7.56 2.30
C ASN A 56 8.44 -7.20 1.09
N PHE A 57 7.11 -7.17 1.21
CA PHE A 57 6.25 -6.66 0.14
C PHE A 57 6.59 -5.22 -0.24
N MET A 58 6.76 -4.33 0.75
CA MET A 58 7.18 -2.95 0.49
C MET A 58 8.56 -2.86 -0.17
N ARG A 59 9.52 -3.64 0.32
CA ARG A 59 10.92 -3.59 -0.14
C ARG A 59 11.10 -4.17 -1.54
N ASP A 60 10.48 -5.32 -1.80
CA ASP A 60 10.83 -6.18 -2.94
C ASP A 60 9.85 -6.02 -4.11
N ALA A 61 8.60 -5.61 -3.84
CA ALA A 61 7.53 -5.68 -4.82
C ALA A 61 6.79 -4.35 -5.08
N MET A 62 6.68 -3.46 -4.09
CA MET A 62 6.01 -2.16 -4.29
C MET A 62 6.86 -1.20 -5.13
N GLN A 63 6.21 -0.44 -6.01
CA GLN A 63 6.82 0.69 -6.71
C GLN A 63 5.92 1.91 -6.67
N VAL A 64 6.52 3.09 -6.86
CA VAL A 64 5.79 4.35 -6.96
C VAL A 64 4.73 4.26 -8.05
N GLY A 65 3.49 4.63 -7.69
CA GLY A 65 2.33 4.57 -8.58
C GLY A 65 1.44 3.34 -8.38
N ASP A 66 1.88 2.31 -7.66
CA ASP A 66 1.03 1.15 -7.33
C ASP A 66 -0.22 1.59 -6.57
N GLY A 67 -1.37 0.98 -6.89
CA GLY A 67 -2.64 1.31 -6.26
C GLY A 67 -2.76 0.71 -4.86
N VAL A 68 -3.38 1.45 -3.95
CA VAL A 68 -3.58 1.06 -2.56
C VAL A 68 -5.06 1.20 -2.18
N LEU A 69 -5.66 0.11 -1.71
CA LEU A 69 -6.89 0.12 -0.94
C LEU A 69 -6.54 0.49 0.50
N PHE A 70 -6.94 1.69 0.92
CA PHE A 70 -6.71 2.18 2.28
C PHE A 70 -7.75 1.55 3.20
N TYR A 71 -7.31 0.65 4.08
CA TYR A 71 -8.19 -0.17 4.90
C TYR A 71 -8.15 0.28 6.36
N HIS A 72 -9.31 0.63 6.93
CA HIS A 72 -9.46 0.87 8.36
C HIS A 72 -9.54 -0.46 9.12
N SER A 73 -8.60 -0.67 10.04
CA SER A 73 -8.53 -1.86 10.89
C SER A 73 -8.69 -1.53 12.38
N SER A 74 -8.90 -2.56 13.20
CA SER A 74 -8.97 -2.44 14.67
C SER A 74 -10.00 -1.43 15.19
N CYS A 75 -11.04 -1.14 14.41
CA CYS A 75 -12.09 -0.18 14.73
C CYS A 75 -13.49 -0.84 14.69
N PRO A 76 -14.55 -0.15 15.15
CA PRO A 76 -15.91 -0.70 15.13
C PRO A 76 -16.42 -1.07 13.73
N GLU A 77 -16.00 -0.32 12.70
CA GLU A 77 -16.43 -0.51 11.31
C GLU A 77 -15.22 -0.75 10.39
N PRO A 78 -14.60 -1.94 10.41
CA PRO A 78 -13.43 -2.22 9.60
C PRO A 78 -13.79 -2.41 8.13
N GLY A 79 -12.98 -1.87 7.22
CA GLY A 79 -13.28 -1.91 5.79
C GLY A 79 -12.36 -1.03 4.95
N ILE A 80 -12.59 -1.02 3.65
CA ILE A 80 -11.90 -0.12 2.72
C ILE A 80 -12.56 1.26 2.81
N ALA A 81 -11.79 2.27 3.21
CA ALA A 81 -12.27 3.62 3.43
C ALA A 81 -11.84 4.61 2.32
N GLY A 82 -10.90 4.21 1.46
CA GLY A 82 -10.48 5.05 0.34
C GLY A 82 -9.47 4.41 -0.60
N LEU A 83 -9.07 5.21 -1.58
CA LEU A 83 -8.02 4.89 -2.54
C LEU A 83 -6.79 5.75 -2.28
N ALA A 84 -5.64 5.13 -2.42
CA ALA A 84 -4.34 5.73 -2.30
C ALA A 84 -3.38 5.14 -3.36
N ARG A 85 -2.14 5.62 -3.37
CA ARG A 85 -1.04 5.03 -4.14
C ARG A 85 0.27 5.06 -3.39
N VAL A 86 1.19 4.17 -3.74
CA VAL A 86 2.59 4.25 -3.28
C VAL A 86 3.22 5.52 -3.87
N ALA A 87 3.81 6.35 -3.00
CA ALA A 87 4.31 7.68 -3.35
C ALA A 87 5.84 7.80 -3.28
N SER A 88 6.54 6.82 -2.69
CA SER A 88 8.00 6.78 -2.66
C SER A 88 8.55 5.35 -2.60
N GLY A 89 9.86 5.22 -2.77
CA GLY A 89 10.58 3.99 -2.44
C GLY A 89 10.75 3.80 -0.93
N THR A 90 11.23 2.62 -0.53
CA THR A 90 11.43 2.33 0.89
C THR A 90 12.62 3.10 1.48
N ARG A 91 12.51 3.44 2.76
CA ARG A 91 13.57 3.99 3.61
C ARG A 91 13.46 3.45 5.03
N PRO A 92 14.50 3.55 5.87
CA PRO A 92 14.41 3.18 7.27
C PRO A 92 13.22 3.85 7.97
N ASP A 93 12.45 3.07 8.72
CA ASP A 93 11.39 3.61 9.57
C ASP A 93 12.01 4.27 10.81
N PRO A 94 11.98 5.61 10.97
CA PRO A 94 12.64 6.28 12.09
C PRO A 94 12.03 5.88 13.44
N THR A 95 10.76 5.45 13.46
CA THR A 95 10.05 5.07 14.69
C THR A 95 10.62 3.83 15.36
N GLN A 96 11.48 3.06 14.65
CA GLN A 96 12.17 1.90 15.22
C GLN A 96 13.31 2.28 16.16
N PHE A 97 13.82 3.52 16.07
CA PHE A 97 14.96 4.01 16.86
C PHE A 97 14.56 4.92 18.02
N ASP A 98 13.30 5.35 18.07
CA ASP A 98 12.76 6.24 19.11
C ASP A 98 12.24 5.41 20.29
N PRO A 99 12.83 5.49 21.50
CA PRO A 99 12.38 4.73 22.67
C PRO A 99 10.96 5.09 23.15
N THR A 100 10.43 6.24 22.74
CA THR A 100 9.07 6.70 23.10
C THR A 100 8.00 6.21 22.11
N SER A 101 8.43 5.75 20.94
CA SER A 101 7.55 5.21 19.92
C SER A 101 6.98 3.84 20.33
N PRO A 102 5.69 3.56 20.08
CA PRO A 102 5.12 2.23 20.29
C PRO A 102 5.74 1.18 19.36
N TYR A 103 6.46 1.60 18.32
CA TYR A 103 7.11 0.74 17.35
C TYR A 103 8.63 0.66 17.51
N HIS A 104 9.18 1.11 18.64
CA HIS A 104 10.58 0.98 18.97
C HIS A 104 11.06 -0.48 18.88
N ASP A 105 12.18 -0.73 18.20
CA ASP A 105 12.87 -2.03 18.21
C ASP A 105 14.31 -1.84 18.70
N PRO A 106 14.58 -2.07 20.01
CA PRO A 106 15.92 -1.87 20.59
C PRO A 106 16.99 -2.81 20.00
N LYS A 107 16.58 -3.81 19.20
CA LYS A 107 17.49 -4.75 18.54
C LYS A 107 17.71 -4.40 17.07
N SER A 108 17.07 -3.34 16.55
CA SER A 108 17.30 -2.88 15.18
C SER A 108 18.61 -2.08 15.10
N PRO A 109 19.61 -2.52 14.32
CA PRO A 109 20.87 -1.81 14.25
C PRO A 109 20.77 -0.62 13.30
N ALA A 110 21.48 0.48 13.61
CA ALA A 110 21.38 1.73 12.85
C ALA A 110 22.01 1.65 11.44
N ASP A 111 23.02 0.81 11.26
CA ASP A 111 23.74 0.60 10.00
C ASP A 111 23.00 -0.36 9.04
N ASN A 112 22.14 -1.22 9.56
CA ASN A 112 21.27 -2.10 8.76
C ASN A 112 19.85 -2.20 9.35
N PRO A 113 19.03 -1.13 9.23
CA PRO A 113 17.74 -1.05 9.89
C PRO A 113 16.79 -2.17 9.47
N ARG A 114 16.19 -2.85 10.46
CA ARG A 114 15.27 -3.97 10.19
C ARG A 114 13.99 -3.52 9.53
N TRP A 115 13.46 -2.37 9.95
CA TRP A 115 12.13 -1.92 9.57
C TRP A 115 12.22 -0.79 8.55
N LEU A 116 11.38 -0.90 7.54
CA LEU A 116 11.30 0.02 6.44
C LEU A 116 9.88 0.58 6.39
N LEU A 117 9.78 1.80 5.88
CA LEU A 117 8.52 2.41 5.47
C LEU A 117 8.66 2.95 4.06
N LEU A 118 7.54 3.29 3.46
CA LEU A 118 7.43 4.13 2.27
C LEU A 118 6.30 5.13 2.49
N ASP A 119 6.17 6.11 1.59
CA ASP A 119 5.07 7.06 1.66
C ASP A 119 3.87 6.57 0.85
N VAL A 120 2.68 6.82 1.37
CA VAL A 120 1.40 6.55 0.71
C VAL A 120 0.69 7.87 0.52
N GLN A 121 0.28 8.15 -0.72
CA GLN A 121 -0.53 9.31 -1.05
C GLN A 121 -2.00 8.91 -1.14
N ALA A 122 -2.83 9.43 -0.25
CA ALA A 122 -4.28 9.34 -0.35
C ALA A 122 -4.75 10.10 -1.59
N LEU A 123 -5.63 9.47 -2.37
CA LEU A 123 -6.18 10.04 -3.60
C LEU A 123 -7.62 10.50 -3.41
N ARG A 124 -8.44 9.68 -2.76
CA ARG A 124 -9.82 10.02 -2.41
C ARG A 124 -10.36 9.11 -1.32
N LYS A 125 -11.29 9.65 -0.55
CA LYS A 125 -12.20 8.87 0.31
C LYS A 125 -13.25 8.18 -0.55
N THR A 126 -13.71 7.02 -0.11
CA THR A 126 -14.86 6.30 -0.69
C THR A 126 -15.92 6.14 0.38
N ARG A 127 -17.11 5.65 0.00
CA ARG A 127 -17.95 5.00 1.01
C ARG A 127 -17.16 3.86 1.66
N LEU A 128 -17.51 3.53 2.90
CA LEU A 128 -16.92 2.38 3.56
C LEU A 128 -17.42 1.10 2.87
N ILE A 129 -16.50 0.30 2.36
CA ILE A 129 -16.78 -1.07 1.92
C ILE A 129 -16.37 -1.99 3.08
N SER A 130 -17.36 -2.37 3.88
CA SER A 130 -17.12 -3.07 5.14
C SER A 130 -16.49 -4.45 4.93
N LEU A 131 -15.80 -4.98 5.94
CA LEU A 131 -15.33 -6.36 5.94
C LEU A 131 -16.46 -7.36 5.70
N ALA A 132 -17.65 -7.09 6.24
CA ALA A 132 -18.82 -7.94 6.06
C ALA A 132 -19.29 -7.94 4.60
N GLU A 133 -19.33 -6.76 3.97
CA GLU A 133 -19.65 -6.62 2.56
C GLU A 133 -18.62 -7.35 1.69
N LEU A 134 -17.31 -7.13 1.90
CA LEU A 134 -16.26 -7.84 1.16
C LEU A 134 -16.44 -9.36 1.20
N ARG A 135 -16.85 -9.91 2.35
CA ARG A 135 -17.11 -11.35 2.52
C ARG A 135 -18.38 -11.83 1.82
N ALA A 136 -19.34 -10.95 1.55
CA ALA A 136 -20.59 -11.30 0.89
C ALA A 136 -20.42 -11.48 -0.63
N HIS A 137 -19.32 -11.01 -1.21
CA HIS A 137 -19.07 -11.08 -2.66
C HIS A 137 -18.16 -12.26 -3.03
N PRO A 138 -18.66 -13.29 -3.76
CA PRO A 138 -17.86 -14.44 -4.17
C PRO A 138 -16.65 -14.09 -5.04
N ALA A 139 -16.73 -12.98 -5.80
CA ALA A 139 -15.62 -12.47 -6.62
C ALA A 139 -14.38 -12.09 -5.79
N LEU A 140 -14.54 -11.91 -4.48
CA LEU A 140 -13.50 -11.52 -3.54
C LEU A 140 -13.10 -12.65 -2.58
N ALA A 141 -13.62 -13.87 -2.76
CA ALA A 141 -13.43 -14.97 -1.82
C ALA A 141 -11.96 -15.32 -1.55
N GLU A 142 -11.09 -15.12 -2.56
CA GLU A 142 -9.66 -15.43 -2.48
C GLU A 142 -8.80 -14.29 -1.91
N MET A 143 -9.40 -13.11 -1.66
CA MET A 143 -8.68 -11.94 -1.15
C MET A 143 -7.89 -12.31 0.10
N ARG A 144 -6.59 -12.02 0.08
CA ARG A 144 -5.67 -12.40 1.16
C ARG A 144 -6.05 -11.82 2.52
N VAL A 145 -6.74 -10.68 2.54
CA VAL A 145 -7.25 -10.04 3.76
C VAL A 145 -8.41 -10.82 4.39
N LEU A 146 -9.18 -11.60 3.60
CA LEU A 146 -10.36 -12.34 4.04
C LEU A 146 -10.03 -13.76 4.53
N GLN A 147 -8.86 -14.28 4.17
CA GLN A 147 -8.39 -15.60 4.56
C GLN A 147 -8.28 -15.74 6.08
N LYS A 148 -8.77 -16.88 6.62
CA LYS A 148 -8.73 -17.16 8.05
C LYS A 148 -7.29 -17.15 8.57
N GLY A 149 -7.07 -16.49 9.70
CA GLY A 149 -5.74 -16.40 10.32
C GLY A 149 -4.79 -15.38 9.69
N SER A 150 -5.19 -14.67 8.62
CA SER A 150 -4.38 -13.58 8.07
C SER A 150 -4.16 -12.50 9.15
N ARG A 151 -2.89 -12.24 9.46
CA ARG A 151 -2.42 -11.20 10.39
C ARG A 151 -1.54 -10.17 9.69
N LEU A 152 -1.51 -10.18 8.36
CA LEU A 152 -0.74 -9.23 7.57
C LEU A 152 -1.46 -7.88 7.54
N SER A 153 -0.70 -6.81 7.76
CA SER A 153 -1.14 -5.41 7.61
C SER A 153 -1.04 -4.92 6.17
N ILE A 154 -0.25 -5.60 5.34
CA ILE A 154 -0.08 -5.33 3.92
C ILE A 154 -0.27 -6.63 3.17
N THR A 155 -1.17 -6.64 2.19
CA THR A 155 -1.40 -7.81 1.34
C THR A 155 -1.49 -7.39 -0.13
N PRO A 156 -1.03 -8.25 -1.06
CA PRO A 156 -1.32 -8.04 -2.48
C PRO A 156 -2.83 -8.12 -2.73
N VAL A 157 -3.26 -7.44 -3.78
CA VAL A 157 -4.63 -7.47 -4.31
C VAL A 157 -4.52 -7.82 -5.79
N GLU A 158 -5.26 -8.84 -6.22
CA GLU A 158 -5.26 -9.25 -7.63
C GLU A 158 -5.96 -8.20 -8.49
N ALA A 159 -5.58 -8.09 -9.77
CA ALA A 159 -6.16 -7.08 -10.66
C ALA A 159 -7.69 -7.23 -10.81
N SER A 160 -8.20 -8.47 -10.78
CA SER A 160 -9.64 -8.75 -10.79
C SER A 160 -10.35 -8.29 -9.52
N GLU A 161 -9.72 -8.47 -8.35
CA GLU A 161 -10.24 -8.01 -7.05
C GLU A 161 -10.27 -6.48 -7.00
N TRP A 162 -9.18 -5.83 -7.43
CA TRP A 162 -9.09 -4.38 -7.54
C TRP A 162 -10.17 -3.82 -8.46
N GLY A 163 -10.31 -4.37 -9.67
CA GLY A 163 -11.33 -3.96 -10.63
C GLY A 163 -12.74 -4.11 -10.05
N TYR A 164 -13.05 -5.27 -9.45
CA TYR A 164 -14.36 -5.49 -8.83
C TYR A 164 -14.65 -4.48 -7.72
N ILE A 165 -13.69 -4.21 -6.83
CA ILE A 165 -13.87 -3.24 -5.75
C ILE A 165 -14.07 -1.83 -6.32
N THR A 166 -13.23 -1.40 -7.26
CA THR A 166 -13.20 0.00 -7.73
C THR A 166 -14.30 0.34 -8.75
N GLU A 167 -14.73 -0.64 -9.54
CA GLU A 167 -15.71 -0.44 -10.62
C GLU A 167 -17.11 -0.91 -10.24
N VAL A 168 -17.25 -1.84 -9.29
CA VAL A 168 -18.55 -2.35 -8.85
C VAL A 168 -18.89 -1.81 -7.46
N LEU A 169 -18.09 -2.14 -6.45
CA LEU A 169 -18.47 -1.83 -5.07
C LEU A 169 -18.41 -0.33 -4.78
N MET A 170 -17.35 0.36 -5.22
CA MET A 170 -17.19 1.80 -4.99
C MET A 170 -18.21 2.69 -5.72
N GLN A 171 -18.94 2.15 -6.71
CA GLN A 171 -19.95 2.90 -7.48
C GLN A 171 -21.36 2.77 -6.89
N GLY A 172 -21.57 1.87 -5.93
CA GLY A 172 -22.88 1.68 -5.29
C GLY A 172 -23.12 2.72 -4.20
N ASP A 173 -24.21 3.47 -4.31
CA ASP A 173 -24.87 4.20 -3.22
C ASP A 173 -25.88 3.30 -2.50
#